data_AF-A0A949LD20-F1
#
_entry.id   AF-A0A949LD20-F1
#
_cell.length_a   1.000
_cell.length_b   1.000
_cell.length_c   1.000
_cell.angle_alpha   90.00
_cell.angle_beta   90.00
_cell.angle_gamma   90.00
#
_symmetry.space_group_name_H-M   'P 1'
#
loop_
_entity.id
_entity.type
_entity.pdbx_description
1 polymer ?
#
loop_
_entity_poly.entity_id
_entity_poly.type
_entity_poly.pdbx_seq_one_letter_code
_entity_poly.pdbx_strand_id
1 'polypeptide(L)'
;ATDLDYDGIESVIAHEYFHNWTGNRITCRDWFQLTLKEGLTVFRDSEFSSDMAAEGLSPAQAESAKALRRIDSVRVLRAAQFPEDAGPMSHPIRPDSYQEIRNFYTATVYEKGAEVIRMLQTMLGIDGFRRGMDLYFARHDGQAVTCEEFVGAMFDANQQKNANKFMRWYDTSGTPRVIVTDTWSPEESCYRIEFRQVISQASPQKEALPIPIDFGLLLPNQTEIDLRQIAPLACKGGEFKGRLFILDEESAEISFGLPVRPVPSLLRGFSAPVALEYPHSDAQLLTLLAHDSDPFNRWEAGQRLMLRAMQAMKFEPIVGAFKAIAADSVFDNGYKAAMLTPPSELYMAEQMAVVDPQVIRVARNALRTALSAELKDELLSIDESLRTRPNAAYSPDPISTGRRSLANLAQHWLALSGELPSSELFVRFRRAANMTDRIAVLQALVEGDSDEAADALVLYLEQFGGHPLALDKWFTVQVTMTSETALLRVKSLLTHPKFDVTNPNRVRSVLGAFFHQNLPGFHRADGEGYALWAEQVLAIDRRNSQLASRMARALDRWDRFEPKRKALMRTALEQVASDAQLSSDVREVITKALG
;
A
#
# COMPACT_ATOMS: atom_id res chain seq x y z
N ALA A 1 17.70 -4.35 -14.77
CA ALA A 1 16.54 -3.68 -14.17
C ALA A 1 15.31 -4.54 -14.40
N THR A 2 14.45 -4.67 -13.40
CA THR A 2 13.08 -5.19 -13.50
C THR A 2 12.10 -4.08 -13.86
N ASP A 3 10.84 -4.40 -14.15
CA ASP A 3 9.79 -3.41 -14.42
C ASP A 3 9.62 -2.47 -13.22
N LEU A 4 9.56 -3.03 -12.01
CA LEU A 4 9.55 -2.25 -10.77
C LEU A 4 10.77 -1.33 -10.61
N ASP A 5 11.93 -1.67 -11.20
CA ASP A 5 13.09 -0.77 -11.16
C ASP A 5 12.88 0.40 -12.13
N TYR A 6 12.33 0.16 -13.32
CA TYR A 6 12.03 1.22 -14.28
C TYR A 6 10.93 2.15 -13.75
N ASP A 7 9.83 1.61 -13.23
CA ASP A 7 8.77 2.39 -12.57
C ASP A 7 9.36 3.24 -11.42
N GLY A 8 10.22 2.65 -10.59
CA GLY A 8 10.89 3.37 -9.50
C GLY A 8 11.85 4.46 -9.98
N ILE A 9 12.61 4.22 -11.05
CA ILE A 9 13.49 5.23 -11.66
C ILE A 9 12.68 6.38 -12.24
N GLU A 10 11.61 6.09 -12.97
CA GLU A 10 10.72 7.10 -13.56
C GLU A 10 10.09 7.98 -12.46
N SER A 11 9.49 7.36 -11.44
CA SER A 11 8.88 8.06 -10.30
C SER A 11 9.89 8.94 -9.57
N VAL A 12 11.09 8.44 -9.25
CA VAL A 12 12.12 9.22 -8.55
C VAL A 12 12.66 10.36 -9.41
N ILE A 13 12.91 10.16 -10.71
CA ILE A 13 13.35 11.24 -11.60
C ILE A 13 12.27 12.33 -11.68
N ALA A 14 11.00 11.94 -11.82
CA ALA A 14 9.88 12.88 -11.85
C ALA A 14 9.76 13.65 -10.53
N HIS A 15 9.89 12.96 -9.40
CA HIS A 15 9.88 13.55 -8.05
C HIS A 15 10.92 14.67 -7.92
N GLU A 16 12.19 14.35 -8.19
CA GLU A 16 13.28 15.32 -8.08
C GLU A 16 13.15 16.47 -9.09
N TYR A 17 12.62 16.20 -10.29
CA TYR A 17 12.31 17.23 -11.27
C TYR A 17 11.21 18.18 -10.78
N PHE A 18 10.14 17.65 -10.16
CA PHE A 18 9.02 18.43 -9.66
C PHE A 18 9.39 19.32 -8.46
N HIS A 19 10.34 18.87 -7.64
CA HIS A 19 10.94 19.70 -6.58
C HIS A 19 11.55 21.00 -7.08
N ASN A 20 11.92 21.11 -8.36
CA ASN A 20 12.36 22.38 -8.94
C ASN A 20 11.37 23.53 -8.66
N TRP A 21 10.06 23.24 -8.63
CA TRP A 21 9.04 24.21 -8.23
C TRP A 21 8.55 24.03 -6.79
N THR A 22 8.16 22.80 -6.42
CA THR A 22 7.57 22.50 -5.09
C THR A 22 8.64 21.98 -4.14
N GLY A 23 9.59 22.83 -3.80
CA GLY A 23 10.70 22.51 -2.90
C GLY A 23 11.89 23.46 -3.04
N ASN A 24 12.20 23.88 -4.27
CA ASN A 24 13.34 24.75 -4.58
C ASN A 24 12.91 26.21 -4.79
N ARG A 25 12.07 26.49 -5.81
CA ARG A 25 11.58 27.86 -6.07
C ARG A 25 10.72 28.39 -4.93
N ILE A 26 9.93 27.50 -4.34
CA ILE A 26 9.23 27.74 -3.08
C ILE A 26 9.67 26.66 -2.12
N THR A 27 10.29 27.05 -1.01
CA THR A 27 10.91 26.11 -0.06
C THR A 27 10.25 26.17 1.32
N CYS A 28 10.66 25.29 2.23
CA CYS A 28 10.12 25.22 3.58
C CYS A 28 10.71 26.34 4.45
N ARG A 29 9.87 27.13 5.13
CA ARG A 29 10.32 28.13 6.12
C ARG A 29 11.15 27.51 7.25
N ASP A 30 10.72 26.34 7.71
CA ASP A 30 11.35 25.52 8.74
C ASP A 30 11.06 24.04 8.49
N TRP A 31 11.77 23.15 9.17
CA TRP A 31 11.69 21.71 8.91
C TRP A 31 10.38 21.06 9.36
N PHE A 32 9.57 21.70 10.21
CA PHE A 32 8.22 21.21 10.51
C PHE A 32 7.33 21.26 9.26
N GLN A 33 7.62 22.16 8.33
CA GLN A 33 6.91 22.28 7.05
C GLN A 33 7.35 21.23 6.02
N LEU A 34 8.10 20.18 6.39
CA LEU A 34 8.64 19.22 5.41
C LEU A 34 7.56 18.63 4.49
N THR A 35 6.37 18.33 5.01
CA THR A 35 5.25 17.81 4.22
C THR A 35 4.76 18.78 3.13
N LEU A 36 5.00 20.09 3.25
CA LEU A 36 4.69 21.07 2.22
C LEU A 36 5.37 20.72 0.90
N LYS A 37 6.67 20.40 0.95
CA LYS A 37 7.42 20.04 -0.26
C LYS A 37 7.27 18.56 -0.57
N GLU A 38 7.32 17.69 0.44
CA GLU A 38 7.31 16.24 0.23
C GLU A 38 5.93 15.72 -0.14
N GLY A 39 4.90 16.01 0.65
CA GLY A 39 3.53 15.57 0.36
C GLY A 39 3.03 16.10 -0.99
N LEU A 40 3.31 17.38 -1.30
CA LEU A 40 2.94 17.96 -2.60
C LEU A 40 3.72 17.35 -3.77
N THR A 41 4.99 17.00 -3.58
CA THR A 41 5.81 16.43 -4.66
C THR A 41 5.53 14.95 -4.87
N VAL A 42 5.30 14.18 -3.79
CA VAL A 42 4.77 12.81 -3.85
C VAL A 42 3.41 12.77 -4.55
N PHE A 43 2.51 13.71 -4.22
CA PHE A 43 1.26 13.85 -4.96
C PHE A 43 1.52 14.05 -6.46
N ARG A 44 2.42 14.96 -6.84
CA ARG A 44 2.73 15.23 -8.26
C ARG A 44 3.38 14.05 -8.99
N ASP A 45 4.31 13.32 -8.37
CA ASP A 45 4.91 12.14 -9.01
C ASP A 45 3.91 10.99 -9.15
N SER A 46 2.97 10.86 -8.22
CA SER A 46 1.90 9.87 -8.30
C SER A 46 0.89 10.21 -9.41
N GLU A 47 0.54 11.49 -9.57
CA GLU A 47 -0.31 11.95 -10.69
C GLU A 47 0.40 11.74 -12.03
N PHE A 48 1.70 12.07 -12.12
CA PHE A 48 2.51 11.82 -13.31
C PHE A 48 2.54 10.33 -13.67
N SER A 49 2.86 9.46 -12.70
CA SER A 49 2.90 8.01 -12.92
C SER A 49 1.52 7.45 -13.34
N SER A 50 0.44 8.02 -12.82
CA SER A 50 -0.94 7.70 -13.20
C SER A 50 -1.27 8.09 -14.64
N ASP A 51 -0.85 9.29 -15.07
CA ASP A 51 -1.05 9.75 -16.44
C ASP A 51 -0.18 8.98 -17.44
N MET A 52 1.08 8.70 -17.11
CA MET A 52 1.96 7.87 -17.94
C MET A 52 1.44 6.44 -18.09
N ALA A 53 0.90 5.85 -17.00
CA ALA A 53 0.29 4.53 -17.05
C ALA A 53 -0.92 4.43 -17.99
N ALA A 54 -1.62 5.55 -18.20
CA ALA A 54 -2.79 5.63 -19.07
C ALA A 54 -2.46 5.94 -20.53
N GLU A 55 -1.22 6.30 -20.86
CA GLU A 55 -0.84 6.76 -22.18
C GLU A 55 -1.00 5.64 -23.23
N GLY A 56 -1.64 5.97 -24.36
CA GLY A 56 -1.83 5.04 -25.48
C GLY A 56 -2.90 3.95 -25.24
N LEU A 57 -3.59 3.95 -24.10
CA LEU A 57 -4.67 3.01 -23.79
C LEU A 57 -6.05 3.52 -24.25
N SER A 58 -6.98 2.60 -24.48
CA SER A 58 -8.40 2.98 -24.65
C SER A 58 -8.96 3.55 -23.35
N PRO A 59 -10.05 4.35 -23.35
CA PRO A 59 -10.59 4.96 -22.14
C PRO A 59 -10.88 3.97 -21.00
N ALA A 60 -11.45 2.81 -21.30
CA ALA A 60 -11.74 1.77 -20.30
C ALA A 60 -10.46 1.15 -19.70
N GLN A 61 -9.45 0.91 -20.54
CA GLN A 61 -8.16 0.38 -20.09
C GLN A 61 -7.38 1.42 -19.28
N ALA A 62 -7.37 2.68 -19.74
CA ALA A 62 -6.77 3.80 -19.04
C ALA A 62 -7.33 3.97 -17.64
N GLU A 63 -8.65 3.84 -17.46
CA GLU A 63 -9.28 3.90 -16.13
C GLU A 63 -8.76 2.80 -15.19
N SER A 64 -8.68 1.56 -15.67
CA SER A 64 -8.14 0.45 -14.89
C SER A 64 -6.63 0.58 -14.61
N ALA A 65 -5.86 1.15 -15.53
CA ALA A 65 -4.44 1.42 -15.35
C ALA A 65 -4.17 2.52 -14.30
N LYS A 66 -4.96 3.60 -14.33
CA LYS A 66 -4.94 4.63 -13.28
C LYS A 66 -5.34 4.06 -11.92
N ALA A 67 -6.35 3.20 -11.90
CA ALA A 67 -6.76 2.50 -10.69
C ALA A 67 -5.65 1.60 -10.14
N LEU A 68 -4.86 0.93 -10.99
CA LEU A 68 -3.69 0.16 -10.54
C LEU A 68 -2.67 1.04 -9.81
N ARG A 69 -2.32 2.21 -10.36
CA ARG A 69 -1.40 3.16 -9.68
C ARG A 69 -1.98 3.61 -8.35
N ARG A 70 -3.29 3.87 -8.28
CA ARG A 70 -3.97 4.21 -7.03
C ARG A 70 -3.94 3.06 -6.01
N ILE A 71 -4.17 1.83 -6.45
CA ILE A 71 -4.07 0.61 -5.63
C ILE A 71 -2.66 0.49 -5.04
N ASP A 72 -1.62 0.72 -5.84
CA ASP A 72 -0.24 0.63 -5.40
C ASP A 72 0.07 1.68 -4.30
N SER A 73 -0.36 2.94 -4.47
CA SER A 73 -0.22 3.96 -3.42
C SER A 73 -0.96 3.58 -2.12
N VAL A 74 -2.19 3.07 -2.23
CA VAL A 74 -2.98 2.68 -1.04
C VAL A 74 -2.41 1.44 -0.35
N ARG A 75 -1.82 0.51 -1.09
CA ARG A 75 -1.08 -0.62 -0.51
C ARG A 75 0.09 -0.13 0.33
N VAL A 76 0.85 0.85 -0.15
CA VAL A 76 1.96 1.46 0.63
C VAL A 76 1.42 2.13 1.89
N LEU A 77 0.36 2.93 1.79
CA LEU A 77 -0.27 3.55 2.96
C LEU A 77 -0.68 2.52 4.01
N ARG A 78 -1.39 1.45 3.61
CA ARG A 78 -1.87 0.42 4.53
C ARG A 78 -0.76 -0.47 5.10
N ALA A 79 0.35 -0.64 4.38
CA ALA A 79 1.46 -1.50 4.79
C ALA A 79 2.54 -0.76 5.59
N ALA A 80 2.64 0.57 5.46
CA ALA A 80 3.67 1.37 6.13
C ALA A 80 3.09 2.52 6.95
N GLN A 81 2.26 3.36 6.35
CA GLN A 81 1.76 4.60 6.97
C GLN A 81 0.76 4.33 8.10
N PHE A 82 -0.28 3.52 7.85
CA PHE A 82 -1.27 3.15 8.87
C PHE A 82 -0.59 2.45 10.07
N PRO A 83 0.36 1.51 9.85
CA PRO A 83 1.13 0.95 10.94
C PRO A 83 1.88 1.97 11.80
N GLU A 84 2.53 2.93 11.15
CA GLU A 84 3.26 4.02 11.79
C GLU A 84 2.32 4.95 12.59
N ASP A 85 1.17 5.32 12.03
CA ASP A 85 0.19 6.21 12.67
C ASP A 85 -0.49 5.57 13.89
N ALA A 86 -0.61 4.25 13.92
CA ALA A 86 -1.11 3.48 15.06
C ALA A 86 -0.01 3.03 16.03
N GLY A 87 1.26 3.30 15.69
CA GLY A 87 2.42 2.91 16.48
C GLY A 87 2.92 4.01 17.43
N PRO A 88 3.96 3.69 18.22
CA PRO A 88 4.57 4.63 19.17
C PRO A 88 5.26 5.84 18.50
N MET A 89 5.56 5.72 17.20
CA MET A 89 6.12 6.78 16.38
C MET A 89 5.06 7.67 15.73
N SER A 90 3.78 7.54 16.10
CA SER A 90 2.68 8.35 15.56
C SER A 90 2.95 9.84 15.69
N HIS A 91 2.75 10.59 14.61
CA HIS A 91 2.90 12.04 14.57
C HIS A 91 1.97 12.62 13.48
N PRO A 92 1.57 13.89 13.56
CA PRO A 92 0.85 14.53 12.47
C PRO A 92 1.76 14.74 11.24
N ILE A 93 1.18 15.02 10.06
CA ILE A 93 1.99 15.27 8.84
C ILE A 93 2.88 16.51 8.97
N ARG A 94 2.52 17.45 9.85
CA ARG A 94 3.36 18.54 10.32
C ARG A 94 3.70 18.31 11.81
N PRO A 95 4.84 17.70 12.14
CA PRO A 95 5.19 17.38 13.53
C PRO A 95 5.32 18.62 14.42
N ASP A 96 5.03 18.48 15.71
CA ASP A 96 5.16 19.56 16.71
C ASP A 96 6.56 19.65 17.34
N SER A 97 7.33 18.55 17.30
CA SER A 97 8.69 18.46 17.85
C SER A 97 9.48 17.28 17.25
N TYR A 98 10.80 17.38 17.15
CA TYR A 98 11.72 16.25 16.89
C TYR A 98 12.88 16.26 17.88
N GLN A 99 13.49 15.08 18.09
CA GLN A 99 14.87 14.99 18.56
C GLN A 99 15.83 14.98 17.36
N GLU A 100 15.59 14.11 16.38
CA GLU A 100 16.37 14.02 15.14
C GLU A 100 15.49 14.23 13.91
N ILE A 101 15.76 15.26 13.10
CA ILE A 101 14.95 15.56 11.90
C ILE A 101 14.96 14.40 10.88
N ARG A 102 16.03 13.60 10.88
CA ARG A 102 16.17 12.44 9.99
C ARG A 102 15.14 11.35 10.26
N ASN A 103 14.57 11.33 11.47
CA ASN A 103 13.51 10.39 11.85
C ASN A 103 12.12 10.82 11.32
N PHE A 104 11.99 12.00 10.70
CA PHE A 104 10.74 12.47 10.06
C PHE A 104 10.70 12.30 8.54
N TYR A 105 11.66 11.57 7.97
CA TYR A 105 11.53 11.03 6.61
C TYR A 105 10.66 9.77 6.66
N THR A 106 9.37 9.97 6.89
CA THR A 106 8.40 8.92 7.23
C THR A 106 7.28 8.80 6.20
N ALA A 107 6.60 7.65 6.21
CA ALA A 107 5.43 7.44 5.35
C ALA A 107 4.30 8.43 5.70
N THR A 108 4.22 8.90 6.95
CA THR A 108 3.26 9.94 7.34
C THR A 108 3.57 11.30 6.69
N VAL A 109 4.83 11.78 6.69
CA VAL A 109 5.16 13.07 6.06
C VAL A 109 4.98 13.04 4.55
N TYR A 110 5.34 11.93 3.91
CA TYR A 110 5.36 11.75 2.46
C TYR A 110 4.00 11.27 1.93
N GLU A 111 3.61 10.04 2.27
CA GLU A 111 2.44 9.36 1.71
C GLU A 111 1.14 9.95 2.25
N LYS A 112 0.97 10.06 3.59
CA LYS A 112 -0.24 10.72 4.15
C LYS A 112 -0.27 12.20 3.80
N GLY A 113 0.89 12.86 3.71
CA GLY A 113 1.01 14.22 3.17
C GLY A 113 0.41 14.33 1.77
N ALA A 114 0.78 13.43 0.86
CA ALA A 114 0.22 13.38 -0.49
C ALA A 114 -1.30 13.12 -0.51
N GLU A 115 -1.81 12.29 0.41
CA GLU A 115 -3.25 12.07 0.55
C GLU A 115 -3.99 13.33 1.02
N VAL A 116 -3.39 14.15 1.90
CA VAL A 116 -3.96 15.44 2.30
C VAL A 116 -3.99 16.42 1.13
N ILE A 117 -2.95 16.44 0.28
CA ILE A 117 -2.95 17.23 -0.96
C ILE A 117 -4.02 16.72 -1.94
N ARG A 118 -4.15 15.39 -2.09
CA ARG A 118 -5.17 14.76 -2.93
C ARG A 118 -6.58 15.10 -2.44
N MET A 119 -6.82 15.13 -1.13
CA MET A 119 -8.11 15.57 -0.58
C MET A 119 -8.45 17.01 -1.01
N LEU A 120 -7.48 17.93 -1.06
CA LEU A 120 -7.72 19.28 -1.61
C LEU A 120 -8.12 19.22 -3.08
N GLN A 121 -7.43 18.43 -3.91
CA GLN A 121 -7.82 18.24 -5.31
C GLN A 121 -9.22 17.63 -5.43
N THR A 122 -9.56 16.63 -4.63
CA THR A 122 -10.89 16.01 -4.59
C THR A 122 -11.97 17.04 -4.24
N MET A 123 -11.75 17.89 -3.23
CA MET A 123 -12.71 18.91 -2.78
C MET A 123 -12.87 20.06 -3.77
N LEU A 124 -11.79 20.46 -4.44
CA LEU A 124 -11.76 21.63 -5.34
C LEU A 124 -11.98 21.26 -6.82
N GLY A 125 -11.86 19.98 -7.17
CA GLY A 125 -11.71 19.51 -8.53
C GLY A 125 -10.33 19.87 -9.12
N ILE A 126 -9.97 19.21 -10.24
CA ILE A 126 -8.70 19.43 -10.94
C ILE A 126 -8.51 20.91 -11.31
N ASP A 127 -9.53 21.55 -11.89
CA ASP A 127 -9.46 22.96 -12.28
C ASP A 127 -9.30 23.90 -11.09
N GLY A 128 -9.96 23.59 -9.97
CA GLY A 128 -9.84 24.38 -8.76
C GLY A 128 -8.46 24.25 -8.12
N PHE A 129 -7.95 23.02 -8.05
CA PHE A 129 -6.59 22.76 -7.59
C PHE A 129 -5.56 23.48 -8.47
N ARG A 130 -5.73 23.45 -9.80
CA ARG A 130 -4.85 24.17 -10.73
C ARG A 130 -4.83 25.68 -10.48
N ARG A 131 -6.00 26.31 -10.32
CA ARG A 131 -6.08 27.74 -9.95
C ARG A 131 -5.38 28.03 -8.64
N GLY A 132 -5.52 27.14 -7.65
CA GLY A 132 -4.83 27.25 -6.37
C GLY A 132 -3.30 27.17 -6.51
N MET A 133 -2.80 26.24 -7.33
CA MET A 133 -1.37 26.15 -7.66
C MET A 133 -0.86 27.42 -8.36
N ASP A 134 -1.62 27.96 -9.32
CA ASP A 134 -1.27 29.21 -10.02
C ASP A 134 -1.12 30.37 -9.03
N LEU A 135 -2.08 30.51 -8.11
CA LEU A 135 -2.02 31.55 -7.08
C LEU A 135 -0.89 31.32 -6.08
N TYR A 136 -0.65 30.07 -5.67
CA TYR A 136 0.46 29.71 -4.79
C TYR A 136 1.80 30.11 -5.40
N PHE A 137 2.04 29.78 -6.66
CA PHE A 137 3.25 30.21 -7.37
C PHE A 137 3.34 31.72 -7.52
N ALA A 138 2.24 32.39 -7.90
CA ALA A 138 2.22 33.84 -8.07
C ALA A 138 2.54 34.61 -6.77
N ARG A 139 2.16 34.07 -5.61
CA ARG A 139 2.38 34.71 -4.30
C ARG A 139 3.77 34.44 -3.71
N HIS A 140 4.28 33.22 -3.90
CA HIS A 140 5.33 32.69 -3.04
C HIS A 140 6.60 32.27 -3.77
N ASP A 141 6.68 32.45 -5.08
CA ASP A 141 7.91 32.21 -5.83
C ASP A 141 9.11 33.01 -5.26
N GLY A 142 10.21 32.32 -4.98
CA GLY A 142 11.41 32.87 -4.35
C GLY A 142 11.35 32.97 -2.83
N GLN A 143 10.35 32.37 -2.17
CA GLN A 143 10.14 32.44 -0.72
C GLN A 143 10.26 31.09 -0.03
N ALA A 144 10.53 31.14 1.28
CA ALA A 144 10.40 30.00 2.19
C ALA A 144 9.08 30.17 2.97
N VAL A 145 8.14 29.23 2.80
CA VAL A 145 6.73 29.37 3.23
C VAL A 145 6.27 28.23 4.13
N THR A 146 5.03 28.33 4.63
CA THR A 146 4.38 27.35 5.49
C THR A 146 3.26 26.58 4.81
N CYS A 147 2.78 25.51 5.47
CA CYS A 147 1.61 24.75 5.02
C CYS A 147 0.35 25.62 4.94
N GLU A 148 0.16 26.57 5.85
CA GLU A 148 -0.96 27.52 5.85
C GLU A 148 -0.98 28.39 4.59
N GLU A 149 0.18 28.86 4.12
CA GLU A 149 0.27 29.71 2.93
C GLU A 149 -0.16 28.94 1.67
N PHE A 150 0.20 27.65 1.58
CA PHE A 150 -0.26 26.76 0.53
C PHE A 150 -1.78 26.52 0.58
N VAL A 151 -2.32 26.12 1.75
CA VAL A 151 -3.77 25.88 1.89
C VAL A 151 -4.57 27.19 1.71
N GLY A 152 -4.03 28.31 2.18
CA GLY A 152 -4.61 29.64 1.97
C GLY A 152 -4.72 30.00 0.49
N ALA A 153 -3.66 29.78 -0.30
CA ALA A 153 -3.70 29.98 -1.75
C ALA A 153 -4.74 29.08 -2.44
N MET A 154 -4.87 27.82 -2.01
CA MET A 154 -5.88 26.88 -2.54
C MET A 154 -7.31 27.38 -2.29
N PHE A 155 -7.59 27.86 -1.08
CA PHE A 155 -8.92 28.34 -0.71
C PHE A 155 -9.24 29.70 -1.37
N ASP A 156 -8.29 30.64 -1.36
CA ASP A 156 -8.45 31.98 -1.94
C ASP A 156 -8.74 31.92 -3.45
N ALA A 157 -7.99 31.10 -4.20
CA ALA A 157 -8.17 30.96 -5.65
C ALA A 157 -9.54 30.38 -6.05
N ASN A 158 -10.21 29.71 -5.11
CA ASN A 158 -11.48 29.03 -5.31
C ASN A 158 -12.63 29.66 -4.53
N GLN A 159 -12.40 30.81 -3.91
CA GLN A 159 -13.37 31.54 -3.07
C GLN A 159 -13.99 30.64 -1.99
N GLN A 160 -13.24 29.64 -1.53
CA GLN A 160 -13.67 28.74 -0.46
C GLN A 160 -13.36 29.38 0.89
N LYS A 161 -14.23 29.14 1.87
CA LYS A 161 -14.06 29.64 3.23
C LYS A 161 -13.48 28.56 4.14
N ASN A 162 -13.00 28.97 5.32
CA ASN A 162 -12.61 28.07 6.41
C ASN A 162 -11.41 27.16 6.13
N ALA A 163 -10.34 27.68 5.50
CA ALA A 163 -9.05 26.99 5.37
C ALA A 163 -8.55 26.39 6.70
N ASN A 164 -8.78 27.09 7.82
CA ASN A 164 -8.43 26.63 9.18
C ASN A 164 -9.07 25.29 9.55
N LYS A 165 -10.26 24.98 9.03
CA LYS A 165 -10.92 23.69 9.29
C LYS A 165 -10.21 22.55 8.57
N PHE A 166 -9.76 22.79 7.33
CA PHE A 166 -8.94 21.84 6.59
C PHE A 166 -7.54 21.68 7.22
N MET A 167 -6.96 22.76 7.74
CA MET A 167 -5.65 22.74 8.40
C MET A 167 -5.60 21.77 9.59
N ARG A 168 -6.73 21.36 10.18
CA ARG A 168 -6.77 20.33 11.22
C ARG A 168 -6.09 19.02 10.79
N TRP A 169 -6.15 18.66 9.51
CA TRP A 169 -5.42 17.51 8.98
C TRP A 169 -3.91 17.58 9.15
N TYR A 170 -3.34 18.79 9.18
CA TYR A 170 -1.90 19.00 9.38
C TYR A 170 -1.49 18.74 10.83
N ASP A 171 -2.44 18.79 11.77
CA ASP A 171 -2.21 18.64 13.22
C ASP A 171 -2.78 17.33 13.76
N THR A 172 -3.47 16.51 12.96
CA THR A 172 -4.02 15.23 13.40
C THR A 172 -3.05 14.07 13.15
N SER A 173 -2.52 13.50 14.23
CA SER A 173 -1.86 12.18 14.21
C SER A 173 -2.87 11.04 14.27
N GLY A 174 -2.44 9.86 13.81
CA GLY A 174 -3.27 8.66 13.76
C GLY A 174 -4.20 8.65 12.54
N THR A 175 -4.79 7.48 12.30
CA THR A 175 -5.75 7.27 11.21
C THR A 175 -7.17 7.49 11.73
N PRO A 176 -7.92 8.51 11.23
CA PRO A 176 -9.33 8.68 11.57
C PRO A 176 -10.15 7.45 11.17
N ARG A 177 -11.15 7.10 11.97
CA ARG A 177 -12.13 6.06 11.63
C ARG A 177 -13.43 6.70 11.16
N VAL A 178 -14.00 6.21 10.07
CA VAL A 178 -15.33 6.61 9.59
C VAL A 178 -16.24 5.40 9.66
N ILE A 179 -17.19 5.43 10.58
CA ILE A 179 -18.19 4.39 10.80
C ILE A 179 -19.43 4.78 9.99
N VAL A 180 -19.95 3.85 9.21
CA VAL A 180 -21.10 4.08 8.33
C VAL A 180 -22.18 3.03 8.61
N THR A 181 -23.40 3.51 8.76
CA THR A 181 -24.62 2.71 8.91
C THR A 181 -25.65 3.15 7.88
N ASP A 182 -26.55 2.25 7.50
CA ASP A 182 -27.64 2.60 6.61
C ASP A 182 -28.96 1.91 6.97
N THR A 183 -30.05 2.52 6.54
CA THR A 183 -31.41 1.97 6.63
C THR A 183 -32.16 2.27 5.33
N TRP A 184 -33.11 1.40 4.99
CA TRP A 184 -34.03 1.63 3.88
C TRP A 184 -35.45 1.27 4.31
N SER A 185 -36.40 2.19 4.13
CA SER A 185 -37.82 1.94 4.35
C SER A 185 -38.51 1.72 2.99
N PRO A 186 -39.10 0.53 2.76
CA PRO A 186 -39.96 0.29 1.61
C PRO A 186 -41.19 1.22 1.58
N GLU A 187 -41.78 1.51 2.74
CA GLU A 187 -43.00 2.30 2.87
C GLU A 187 -42.76 3.76 2.47
N GLU A 188 -41.63 4.33 2.89
CA GLU A 188 -41.23 5.71 2.58
C GLU A 188 -40.45 5.81 1.27
N SER A 189 -40.04 4.69 0.68
CA SER A 189 -39.06 4.64 -0.42
C SER A 189 -37.85 5.52 -0.12
N CYS A 190 -37.32 5.39 1.09
CA CYS A 190 -36.29 6.28 1.64
C CYS A 190 -35.08 5.48 2.09
N TYR A 191 -33.93 5.76 1.49
CA TYR A 191 -32.63 5.25 1.91
C TYR A 191 -31.92 6.32 2.75
N ARG A 192 -31.57 5.98 4.00
CA ARG A 192 -30.79 6.85 4.89
C ARG A 192 -29.42 6.25 5.12
N ILE A 193 -28.37 7.03 4.94
CA ILE A 193 -26.99 6.67 5.24
C ILE A 193 -26.42 7.66 6.25
N GLU A 194 -25.83 7.10 7.31
CA GLU A 194 -25.29 7.85 8.44
C GLU A 194 -23.78 7.64 8.50
N PHE A 195 -23.05 8.71 8.76
CA PHE A 195 -21.59 8.71 8.89
C PHE A 195 -21.22 9.22 10.28
N ARG A 196 -20.23 8.60 10.89
CA ARG A 196 -19.62 9.08 12.14
C ARG A 196 -18.11 9.00 12.05
N GLN A 197 -17.42 10.11 12.25
CA GLN A 197 -15.97 10.14 12.35
C GLN A 197 -15.50 10.01 13.80
N VAL A 198 -14.39 9.31 14.01
CA VAL A 198 -13.73 9.14 15.30
C VAL A 198 -12.25 9.46 15.13
N ILE A 199 -11.78 10.48 15.85
CA ILE A 199 -10.37 10.88 15.91
C ILE A 199 -9.72 10.23 17.13
N SER A 200 -8.46 9.81 16.99
CA SER A 200 -7.70 9.18 18.08
C SER A 200 -7.57 10.12 19.28
N GLN A 201 -7.76 9.59 20.50
CA GLN A 201 -7.58 10.37 21.72
C GLN A 201 -6.11 10.75 21.98
N ALA A 202 -5.18 10.03 21.39
CA ALA A 202 -3.74 10.34 21.42
C ALA A 202 -3.37 11.47 20.45
N SER A 203 -4.28 11.86 19.55
CA SER A 203 -4.05 12.98 18.64
C SER A 203 -4.07 14.31 19.38
N PRO A 204 -3.16 15.26 19.06
CA PRO A 204 -3.19 16.59 19.67
C PRO A 204 -4.43 17.39 19.21
N GLN A 205 -4.88 17.17 17.97
CA GLN A 205 -6.13 17.71 17.42
C GLN A 205 -7.26 16.67 17.51
N LYS A 206 -8.37 17.00 18.18
CA LYS A 206 -9.50 16.09 18.46
C LYS A 206 -10.81 16.50 17.82
N GLU A 207 -10.86 17.68 17.19
CA GLU A 207 -12.05 18.17 16.52
C GLU A 207 -12.32 17.43 15.21
N ALA A 208 -13.58 17.46 14.78
CA ALA A 208 -14.01 16.89 13.51
C ALA A 208 -13.19 17.45 12.33
N LEU A 209 -12.78 16.56 11.45
CA LEU A 209 -12.07 16.85 10.21
C LEU A 209 -13.07 17.03 9.06
N PRO A 210 -12.77 17.87 8.06
CA PRO A 210 -13.48 17.84 6.79
C PRO A 210 -13.00 16.62 5.99
N ILE A 211 -13.79 15.55 6.00
CA ILE A 211 -13.45 14.28 5.33
C ILE A 211 -14.23 14.18 4.00
N PRO A 212 -13.56 14.29 2.84
CA PRO A 212 -14.20 14.03 1.55
C PRO A 212 -14.46 12.52 1.36
N ILE A 213 -15.72 12.15 1.18
CA ILE A 213 -16.20 10.80 0.91
C ILE A 213 -16.83 10.80 -0.50
N ASP A 214 -16.07 10.34 -1.50
CA ASP A 214 -16.65 10.00 -2.81
C ASP A 214 -17.39 8.66 -2.68
N PHE A 215 -18.64 8.62 -3.11
CA PHE A 215 -19.42 7.40 -3.08
C PHE A 215 -20.38 7.27 -4.27
N GLY A 216 -20.82 6.04 -4.50
CA GLY A 216 -21.87 5.70 -5.46
C GLY A 216 -22.87 4.73 -4.84
N LEU A 217 -24.07 4.67 -5.43
CA LEU A 217 -25.13 3.77 -5.01
C LEU A 217 -25.51 2.87 -6.20
N LEU A 218 -25.37 1.56 -6.03
CA LEU A 218 -25.75 0.58 -7.04
C LEU A 218 -27.14 0.02 -6.73
N LEU A 219 -28.01 -0.02 -7.72
CA LEU A 219 -29.32 -0.66 -7.60
C LEU A 219 -29.20 -2.19 -7.71
N PRO A 220 -30.20 -2.97 -7.24
CA PRO A 220 -30.20 -4.43 -7.34
C PRO A 220 -30.10 -4.99 -8.76
N ASN A 221 -30.52 -4.22 -9.77
CA ASN A 221 -30.34 -4.52 -11.19
C ASN A 221 -28.91 -4.21 -11.69
N GLN A 222 -27.98 -3.94 -10.78
CA GLN A 222 -26.55 -3.72 -11.04
C GLN A 222 -26.25 -2.40 -11.78
N THR A 223 -27.22 -1.49 -11.91
CA THR A 223 -26.99 -0.16 -12.48
C THR A 223 -26.63 0.82 -11.38
N GLU A 224 -25.60 1.63 -11.61
CA GLU A 224 -25.29 2.75 -10.73
C GLU A 224 -26.27 3.91 -10.91
N ILE A 225 -26.64 4.52 -9.79
CA ILE A 225 -27.37 5.79 -9.76
C ILE A 225 -26.40 6.94 -10.00
N ASP A 226 -26.68 7.80 -10.98
CA ASP A 226 -25.93 9.05 -11.13
C ASP A 226 -26.36 10.06 -10.04
N LEU A 227 -25.63 10.05 -8.92
CA LEU A 227 -25.88 10.95 -7.79
C LEU A 227 -25.73 12.43 -8.13
N ARG A 228 -25.15 12.78 -9.29
CA ARG A 228 -25.11 14.17 -9.79
C ARG A 228 -26.48 14.65 -10.27
N GLN A 229 -27.38 13.73 -10.57
CA GLN A 229 -28.73 14.00 -11.09
C GLN A 229 -29.81 13.83 -10.03
N ILE A 230 -29.45 13.46 -8.80
CA ILE A 230 -30.40 13.24 -7.70
C ILE A 230 -30.07 14.17 -6.55
N ALA A 231 -31.06 14.95 -6.13
CA ALA A 231 -30.96 15.72 -4.90
C ALA A 231 -31.31 14.84 -3.69
N PRO A 232 -30.56 14.93 -2.58
CA PRO A 232 -30.94 14.27 -1.34
C PRO A 232 -32.24 14.88 -0.79
N LEU A 233 -33.06 14.07 -0.12
CA LEU A 233 -34.24 14.52 0.60
C LEU A 233 -33.85 15.38 1.81
N ALA A 234 -32.75 15.01 2.48
CA ALA A 234 -32.11 15.78 3.54
C ALA A 234 -30.62 15.47 3.61
N CYS A 235 -29.82 16.46 4.01
CA CYS A 235 -28.38 16.34 4.28
C CYS A 235 -28.07 17.14 5.55
N LYS A 236 -27.52 16.49 6.57
CA LYS A 236 -27.14 17.09 7.87
C LYS A 236 -25.71 16.69 8.20
N GLY A 237 -24.98 17.57 8.91
CA GLY A 237 -23.61 17.28 9.38
C GLY A 237 -22.52 17.33 8.30
N GLY A 238 -22.84 17.84 7.11
CA GLY A 238 -21.90 17.93 5.99
C GLY A 238 -22.50 18.54 4.74
N GLU A 239 -21.71 18.54 3.67
CA GLU A 239 -22.07 19.12 2.38
C GLU A 239 -22.08 18.06 1.27
N PHE A 240 -23.20 17.91 0.57
CA PHE A 240 -23.35 16.98 -0.55
C PHE A 240 -23.18 17.69 -1.90
N LYS A 241 -22.17 17.26 -2.66
CA LYS A 241 -21.80 17.77 -4.00
C LYS A 241 -21.88 16.66 -5.05
N GLY A 242 -23.09 16.13 -5.27
CA GLY A 242 -23.33 15.08 -6.25
C GLY A 242 -22.75 13.73 -5.81
N ARG A 243 -21.51 13.40 -6.19
CA ARG A 243 -20.86 12.15 -5.73
C ARG A 243 -19.95 12.33 -4.52
N LEU A 244 -19.58 13.57 -4.22
CA LEU A 244 -18.71 13.90 -3.11
C LEU A 244 -19.53 14.38 -1.92
N PHE A 245 -19.41 13.69 -0.79
CA PHE A 245 -19.92 14.15 0.49
C PHE A 245 -18.77 14.62 1.39
N ILE A 246 -18.83 15.85 1.89
CA ILE A 246 -17.85 16.37 2.84
C ILE A 246 -18.45 16.19 4.23
N LEU A 247 -18.00 15.15 4.95
CA LEU A 247 -18.32 14.96 6.36
C LEU A 247 -17.55 16.00 7.16
N ASP A 248 -18.26 16.94 7.78
CA ASP A 248 -17.64 18.12 8.37
C ASP A 248 -17.95 18.26 9.89
N GLU A 249 -18.84 17.41 10.40
CA GLU A 249 -19.17 17.27 11.82
C GLU A 249 -18.81 15.86 12.33
N GLU A 250 -18.94 15.63 13.64
CA GLU A 250 -18.68 14.30 14.22
C GLU A 250 -19.61 13.24 13.61
N SER A 251 -20.86 13.60 13.35
CA SER A 251 -21.84 12.76 12.69
C SER A 251 -22.59 13.50 11.59
N ALA A 252 -23.05 12.74 10.60
CA ALA A 252 -23.83 13.24 9.49
C ALA A 252 -24.86 12.21 9.01
N GLU A 253 -25.87 12.69 8.30
CA GLU A 253 -26.91 11.86 7.69
C GLU A 253 -27.25 12.42 6.31
N ILE A 254 -27.39 11.54 5.33
CA ILE A 254 -27.95 11.84 4.02
C ILE A 254 -29.12 10.89 3.76
N SER A 255 -30.22 11.42 3.24
CA SER A 255 -31.37 10.62 2.85
C SER A 255 -31.71 10.82 1.37
N PHE A 256 -32.09 9.73 0.70
CA PHE A 256 -32.42 9.70 -0.73
C PHE A 256 -33.77 9.00 -0.94
N GLY A 257 -34.58 9.55 -1.85
CA GLY A 257 -35.82 8.91 -2.28
C GLY A 257 -35.52 7.80 -3.29
N LEU A 258 -35.40 6.56 -2.83
CA LEU A 258 -35.05 5.40 -3.63
C LEU A 258 -36.08 4.28 -3.46
N PRO A 259 -36.64 3.74 -4.57
CA PRO A 259 -37.70 2.73 -4.52
C PRO A 259 -37.22 1.34 -4.11
N VAL A 260 -35.90 1.14 -4.01
CA VAL A 260 -35.25 -0.12 -3.61
C VAL A 260 -33.99 0.19 -2.80
N ARG A 261 -33.59 -0.74 -1.92
CA ARG A 261 -32.35 -0.62 -1.16
C ARG A 261 -31.13 -0.70 -2.10
N PRO A 262 -30.26 0.32 -2.14
CA PRO A 262 -29.03 0.27 -2.93
C PRO A 262 -27.91 -0.50 -2.21
N VAL A 263 -26.85 -0.79 -2.94
CA VAL A 263 -25.54 -1.21 -2.41
C VAL A 263 -24.59 -0.01 -2.45
N PRO A 264 -24.09 0.47 -1.29
CA PRO A 264 -23.21 1.63 -1.27
C PRO A 264 -21.76 1.24 -1.60
N SER A 265 -21.19 1.94 -2.58
CA SER A 265 -19.76 1.97 -2.90
C SER A 265 -19.15 3.21 -2.24
N LEU A 266 -18.45 3.02 -1.12
CA LEU A 266 -18.01 4.10 -0.24
C LEU A 266 -16.51 4.34 -0.36
N LEU A 267 -16.09 5.59 -0.11
CA LEU A 267 -14.68 6.00 -0.14
C LEU A 267 -13.98 5.64 -1.46
N ARG A 268 -14.66 5.87 -2.59
CA ARG A 268 -14.17 5.59 -3.95
C ARG A 268 -12.83 6.26 -4.19
N GLY A 269 -11.97 5.55 -4.94
CA GLY A 269 -10.58 5.96 -5.17
C GLY A 269 -9.80 6.23 -3.88
N PHE A 270 -10.22 5.70 -2.72
CA PHE A 270 -9.68 6.03 -1.40
C PHE A 270 -9.68 7.56 -1.16
N SER A 271 -10.83 8.20 -1.30
CA SER A 271 -10.98 9.68 -1.33
C SER A 271 -10.45 10.42 -0.09
N ALA A 272 -10.25 9.73 1.04
CA ALA A 272 -9.58 10.24 2.23
C ALA A 272 -8.78 9.13 2.93
N PRO A 273 -7.67 9.46 3.63
CA PRO A 273 -6.82 8.48 4.34
C PRO A 273 -7.44 8.08 5.69
N VAL A 274 -8.57 7.37 5.63
CA VAL A 274 -9.36 6.96 6.80
C VAL A 274 -9.56 5.44 6.84
N ALA A 275 -9.77 4.91 8.04
CA ALA A 275 -10.24 3.56 8.25
C ALA A 275 -11.78 3.54 8.14
N LEU A 276 -12.30 3.07 7.00
CA LEU A 276 -13.74 2.97 6.75
C LEU A 276 -14.32 1.67 7.33
N GLU A 277 -15.35 1.82 8.17
CA GLU A 277 -16.11 0.73 8.74
C GLU A 277 -17.55 0.76 8.24
N TYR A 278 -17.89 -0.19 7.36
CA TYR A 278 -19.25 -0.43 6.94
C TYR A 278 -19.48 -1.95 6.85
N PRO A 279 -20.58 -2.48 7.41
CA PRO A 279 -20.82 -3.92 7.48
C PRO A 279 -21.38 -4.47 6.17
N HIS A 280 -20.64 -4.36 5.06
CA HIS A 280 -21.05 -4.97 3.79
C HIS A 280 -21.32 -6.47 3.98
N SER A 281 -22.41 -6.99 3.42
CA SER A 281 -22.60 -8.44 3.28
C SER A 281 -21.72 -8.98 2.15
N ASP A 282 -21.46 -10.30 2.14
CA ASP A 282 -20.70 -10.92 1.04
C ASP A 282 -21.41 -10.74 -0.31
N ALA A 283 -22.75 -10.76 -0.32
CA ALA A 283 -23.54 -10.47 -1.52
C ALA A 283 -23.33 -9.03 -2.02
N GLN A 284 -23.27 -8.05 -1.12
CA GLN A 284 -22.96 -6.67 -1.49
C GLN A 284 -21.54 -6.54 -2.04
N LEU A 285 -20.54 -7.19 -1.41
CA LEU A 285 -19.16 -7.17 -1.90
C LEU A 285 -19.04 -7.86 -3.27
N LEU A 286 -19.74 -8.97 -3.51
CA LEU A 286 -19.76 -9.64 -4.81
C LEU A 286 -20.39 -8.74 -5.89
N THR A 287 -21.47 -8.03 -5.55
CA THR A 287 -22.08 -7.03 -6.45
C THR A 287 -21.08 -5.91 -6.78
N LEU A 288 -20.39 -5.35 -5.78
CA LEU A 288 -19.38 -4.31 -6.01
C LEU A 288 -18.21 -4.83 -6.85
N LEU A 289 -17.68 -6.02 -6.55
CA LEU A 289 -16.60 -6.65 -7.31
C LEU A 289 -16.96 -6.82 -8.80
N ALA A 290 -18.20 -7.16 -9.10
CA ALA A 290 -18.66 -7.43 -10.45
C ALA A 290 -19.11 -6.16 -11.21
N HIS A 291 -19.69 -5.17 -10.53
CA HIS A 291 -20.49 -4.11 -11.19
C HIS A 291 -20.18 -2.69 -10.73
N ASP A 292 -19.32 -2.47 -9.74
CA ASP A 292 -18.95 -1.11 -9.35
C ASP A 292 -18.25 -0.39 -10.51
N SER A 293 -18.65 0.86 -10.74
CA SER A 293 -18.03 1.70 -11.77
C SER A 293 -16.67 2.21 -11.34
N ASP A 294 -16.36 2.23 -10.04
CA ASP A 294 -15.04 2.62 -9.53
C ASP A 294 -14.11 1.39 -9.48
N PRO A 295 -13.08 1.31 -10.35
CA PRO A 295 -12.25 0.11 -10.39
C PRO A 295 -11.41 -0.08 -9.11
N PHE A 296 -11.12 1.00 -8.38
CA PHE A 296 -10.48 0.89 -7.07
C PHE A 296 -11.38 0.15 -6.07
N ASN A 297 -12.67 0.49 -5.99
CA ASN A 297 -13.61 -0.18 -5.09
C ASN A 297 -13.98 -1.59 -5.55
N ARG A 298 -13.92 -1.91 -6.85
CA ARG A 298 -13.95 -3.30 -7.31
C ARG A 298 -12.81 -4.11 -6.71
N TRP A 299 -11.60 -3.57 -6.75
CA TRP A 299 -10.42 -4.20 -6.14
C TRP A 299 -10.58 -4.33 -4.63
N GLU A 300 -10.99 -3.27 -3.93
CA GLU A 300 -11.23 -3.26 -2.49
C GLU A 300 -12.24 -4.34 -2.07
N ALA A 301 -13.34 -4.49 -2.82
CA ALA A 301 -14.34 -5.52 -2.57
C ALA A 301 -13.73 -6.93 -2.70
N GLY A 302 -12.89 -7.15 -3.72
CA GLY A 302 -12.12 -8.40 -3.87
C GLY A 302 -11.17 -8.67 -2.71
N GLN A 303 -10.46 -7.65 -2.22
CA GLN A 303 -9.58 -7.80 -1.05
C GLN A 303 -10.37 -8.18 0.21
N ARG A 304 -11.51 -7.52 0.48
CA ARG A 304 -12.37 -7.83 1.63
C ARG A 304 -12.96 -9.24 1.56
N LEU A 305 -13.39 -9.67 0.37
CA LEU A 305 -13.86 -11.04 0.14
C LEU A 305 -12.76 -12.07 0.41
N MET A 306 -11.55 -11.85 -0.09
CA MET A 306 -10.40 -12.74 0.19
C MET A 306 -10.04 -12.78 1.68
N LEU A 307 -10.04 -11.63 2.38
CA LEU A 307 -9.82 -11.59 3.82
C LEU A 307 -10.86 -12.41 4.59
N ARG A 308 -12.14 -12.24 4.27
CA ARG A 308 -13.24 -13.01 4.90
C ARG A 308 -13.13 -14.50 4.61
N ALA A 309 -12.83 -14.87 3.37
CA ALA A 309 -12.64 -16.25 2.96
C ALA A 309 -11.47 -16.91 3.71
N MET A 310 -10.34 -16.20 3.89
CA MET A 310 -9.19 -16.64 4.69
C MET A 310 -9.53 -16.76 6.18
N GLN A 311 -10.26 -15.80 6.76
CA GLN A 311 -10.69 -15.86 8.16
C GLN A 311 -11.64 -17.02 8.42
N ALA A 312 -12.56 -17.30 7.49
CA ALA A 312 -13.51 -18.40 7.57
C ALA A 312 -12.93 -19.74 7.11
N MET A 313 -11.73 -19.75 6.52
CA MET A 313 -11.14 -20.89 5.81
C MET A 313 -12.13 -21.54 4.83
N LYS A 314 -12.86 -20.71 4.08
CA LYS A 314 -13.92 -21.13 3.14
C LYS A 314 -13.85 -20.30 1.87
N PHE A 315 -13.49 -20.93 0.75
CA PHE A 315 -13.08 -20.23 -0.48
C PHE A 315 -14.11 -20.35 -1.62
N GLU A 316 -14.95 -21.38 -1.60
CA GLU A 316 -15.96 -21.66 -2.62
C GLU A 316 -16.86 -20.45 -2.94
N PRO A 317 -17.28 -19.61 -1.97
CA PRO A 317 -18.15 -18.47 -2.24
C PRO A 317 -17.57 -17.41 -3.18
N ILE A 318 -16.23 -17.33 -3.29
CA ILE A 318 -15.56 -16.30 -4.09
C ILE A 318 -15.03 -16.82 -5.43
N VAL A 319 -14.90 -18.14 -5.59
CA VAL A 319 -14.29 -18.78 -6.78
C VAL A 319 -14.90 -18.27 -8.09
N GLY A 320 -16.24 -18.24 -8.19
CA GLY A 320 -16.92 -17.82 -9.42
C GLY A 320 -16.58 -16.38 -9.84
N ALA A 321 -16.45 -15.46 -8.88
CA ALA A 321 -16.09 -14.08 -9.17
C ALA A 321 -14.64 -13.95 -9.63
N PHE A 322 -13.71 -14.70 -9.02
CA PHE A 322 -12.30 -14.69 -9.41
C PHE A 322 -12.06 -15.40 -10.75
N LYS A 323 -12.84 -16.44 -11.09
CA LYS A 323 -12.88 -17.03 -12.45
C LYS A 323 -13.31 -15.99 -13.49
N ALA A 324 -14.37 -15.24 -13.22
CA ALA A 324 -14.84 -14.18 -14.12
C ALA A 324 -13.77 -13.09 -14.33
N ILE A 325 -13.06 -12.69 -13.27
CA ILE A 325 -11.93 -11.74 -13.37
C ILE A 325 -10.80 -12.31 -14.22
N ALA A 326 -10.41 -13.58 -13.99
CA ALA A 326 -9.35 -14.21 -14.77
C ALA A 326 -9.69 -14.31 -16.26
N ALA A 327 -10.96 -14.56 -16.59
CA ALA A 327 -11.47 -14.64 -17.96
C ALA A 327 -11.76 -13.27 -18.62
N ASP A 328 -11.76 -12.16 -17.87
CA ASP A 328 -12.10 -10.84 -18.40
C ASP A 328 -11.09 -10.37 -19.48
N SER A 329 -11.59 -9.82 -20.59
CA SER A 329 -10.76 -9.36 -21.72
C SER A 329 -10.70 -7.84 -21.87
N VAL A 330 -11.43 -7.10 -21.02
CA VAL A 330 -11.55 -5.64 -21.07
C VAL A 330 -10.52 -4.97 -20.17
N PHE A 331 -10.29 -5.52 -18.98
CA PHE A 331 -9.34 -4.95 -18.03
C PHE A 331 -7.90 -4.95 -18.55
N ASP A 332 -7.15 -3.91 -18.16
CA ASP A 332 -5.70 -3.93 -18.27
C ASP A 332 -5.11 -5.15 -17.53
N ASN A 333 -4.05 -5.74 -18.09
CA ASN A 333 -3.44 -6.95 -17.54
C ASN A 333 -2.80 -6.70 -16.16
N GLY A 334 -2.21 -5.52 -15.93
CA GLY A 334 -1.65 -5.16 -14.64
C GLY A 334 -2.75 -5.02 -13.58
N TYR A 335 -3.88 -4.40 -13.94
CA TYR A 335 -5.05 -4.33 -13.07
C TYR A 335 -5.60 -5.73 -12.74
N LYS A 336 -5.76 -6.62 -13.74
CA LYS A 336 -6.15 -8.03 -13.51
C LYS A 336 -5.21 -8.75 -12.54
N ALA A 337 -3.90 -8.56 -12.72
CA ALA A 337 -2.91 -9.14 -11.81
C ALA A 337 -3.10 -8.63 -10.37
N ALA A 338 -3.36 -7.33 -10.19
CA ALA A 338 -3.62 -6.75 -8.88
C ALA A 338 -4.93 -7.25 -8.24
N MET A 339 -5.98 -7.50 -9.04
CA MET A 339 -7.25 -8.09 -8.59
C MET A 339 -7.08 -9.51 -8.07
N LEU A 340 -6.32 -10.34 -8.79
CA LEU A 340 -6.07 -11.74 -8.44
C LEU A 340 -5.04 -11.89 -7.29
N THR A 341 -4.21 -10.88 -7.05
CA THR A 341 -3.20 -10.92 -5.98
C THR A 341 -3.85 -10.87 -4.60
N PRO A 342 -3.62 -11.88 -3.73
CA PRO A 342 -4.16 -11.89 -2.39
C PRO A 342 -3.57 -10.78 -1.52
N PRO A 343 -4.27 -10.36 -0.44
CA PRO A 343 -3.73 -9.38 0.48
C PRO A 343 -2.37 -9.82 1.07
N SER A 344 -1.50 -8.86 1.37
CA SER A 344 -0.18 -9.13 1.95
C SER A 344 -0.29 -9.54 3.41
N GLU A 345 0.71 -10.25 3.93
CA GLU A 345 0.71 -10.74 5.31
C GLU A 345 0.77 -9.61 6.33
N LEU A 346 1.51 -8.54 6.03
CA LEU A 346 1.51 -7.32 6.82
C LEU A 346 0.12 -6.69 6.89
N TYR A 347 -0.55 -6.56 5.74
CA TYR A 347 -1.90 -5.99 5.73
C TYR A 347 -2.89 -6.88 6.48
N MET A 348 -2.80 -8.21 6.34
CA MET A 348 -3.59 -9.15 7.14
C MET A 348 -3.34 -8.99 8.63
N ALA A 349 -2.08 -8.81 9.06
CA ALA A 349 -1.74 -8.57 10.46
C ALA A 349 -2.39 -7.29 11.00
N GLU A 350 -2.44 -6.22 10.20
CA GLU A 350 -3.12 -4.97 10.58
C GLU A 350 -4.64 -5.12 10.73
N GLN A 351 -5.25 -6.13 10.11
CA GLN A 351 -6.68 -6.43 10.30
C GLN A 351 -6.97 -7.25 11.58
N MET A 352 -5.94 -7.70 12.31
CA MET A 352 -6.09 -8.57 13.48
C MET A 352 -5.98 -7.79 14.80
N ALA A 353 -6.81 -8.18 15.77
CA ALA A 353 -6.70 -7.67 17.14
C ALA A 353 -5.50 -8.29 17.91
N VAL A 354 -5.14 -9.52 17.59
CA VAL A 354 -3.94 -10.18 18.12
C VAL A 354 -3.28 -10.89 16.94
N VAL A 355 -2.04 -10.52 16.66
CA VAL A 355 -1.30 -11.01 15.49
C VAL A 355 -0.66 -12.35 15.80
N ASP A 356 -1.03 -13.37 15.02
CA ASP A 356 -0.31 -14.63 14.90
C ASP A 356 0.21 -14.77 13.45
N PRO A 357 1.51 -14.55 13.21
CA PRO A 357 2.13 -14.65 11.89
C PRO A 357 1.94 -15.98 11.20
N GLN A 358 1.94 -17.09 11.96
CA GLN A 358 1.85 -18.42 11.37
C GLN A 358 0.44 -18.68 10.86
N VAL A 359 -0.58 -18.27 11.62
CA VAL A 359 -1.99 -18.37 11.20
C VAL A 359 -2.23 -17.57 9.92
N ILE A 360 -1.66 -16.36 9.82
CA ILE A 360 -1.74 -15.52 8.61
C ILE A 360 -1.17 -16.25 7.40
N ARG A 361 0.06 -16.77 7.50
CA ARG A 361 0.75 -17.51 6.42
C ARG A 361 -0.03 -18.74 5.98
N VAL A 362 -0.54 -19.53 6.93
CA VAL A 362 -1.33 -20.72 6.66
C VAL A 362 -2.61 -20.36 5.89
N ALA A 363 -3.36 -19.37 6.35
CA ALA A 363 -4.60 -18.95 5.69
C ALA A 363 -4.35 -18.39 4.29
N ARG A 364 -3.28 -17.58 4.12
CA ARG A 364 -2.90 -17.01 2.83
C ARG A 364 -2.46 -18.08 1.82
N ASN A 365 -1.69 -19.07 2.26
CA ASN A 365 -1.30 -20.18 1.40
C ASN A 365 -2.50 -21.06 1.04
N ALA A 366 -3.40 -21.33 1.98
CA ALA A 366 -4.62 -22.09 1.70
C ALA A 366 -5.50 -21.42 0.63
N LEU A 367 -5.68 -20.09 0.70
CA LEU A 367 -6.39 -19.33 -0.33
C LEU A 367 -5.70 -19.45 -1.70
N ARG A 368 -4.38 -19.26 -1.77
CA ARG A 368 -3.60 -19.38 -3.02
C ARG A 368 -3.74 -20.78 -3.62
N THR A 369 -3.61 -21.83 -2.82
CA THR A 369 -3.77 -23.21 -3.28
C THR A 369 -5.18 -23.46 -3.80
N ALA A 370 -6.21 -23.04 -3.05
CA ALA A 370 -7.61 -23.25 -3.46
C ALA A 370 -7.96 -22.50 -4.75
N LEU A 371 -7.62 -21.22 -4.85
CA LEU A 371 -7.87 -20.44 -6.07
C LEU A 371 -7.04 -20.94 -7.25
N SER A 372 -5.78 -21.32 -7.03
CA SER A 372 -4.94 -21.86 -8.11
C SER A 372 -5.50 -23.16 -8.69
N ALA A 373 -6.02 -24.05 -7.84
CA ALA A 373 -6.65 -25.29 -8.30
C ALA A 373 -7.93 -25.01 -9.09
N GLU A 374 -8.77 -24.09 -8.61
CA GLU A 374 -10.04 -23.76 -9.24
C GLU A 374 -9.89 -22.99 -10.55
N LEU A 375 -8.94 -22.06 -10.64
CA LEU A 375 -8.69 -21.20 -11.81
C LEU A 375 -7.70 -21.83 -12.80
N LYS A 376 -7.41 -23.13 -12.68
CA LYS A 376 -6.36 -23.81 -13.46
C LYS A 376 -6.43 -23.52 -14.96
N ASP A 377 -7.61 -23.67 -15.56
CA ASP A 377 -7.78 -23.53 -17.01
C ASP A 377 -7.56 -22.08 -17.45
N GLU A 378 -8.08 -21.11 -16.68
CA GLU A 378 -7.86 -19.69 -16.93
C GLU A 378 -6.38 -19.31 -16.76
N LEU A 379 -5.70 -19.84 -15.74
CA LEU A 379 -4.29 -19.60 -15.49
C LEU A 379 -3.42 -20.16 -16.61
N LEU A 380 -3.69 -21.38 -17.09
CA LEU A 380 -2.99 -21.96 -18.25
C LEU A 380 -3.18 -21.11 -19.51
N SER A 381 -4.42 -20.68 -19.78
CA SER A 381 -4.71 -19.79 -20.91
C SER A 381 -3.97 -18.44 -20.82
N ILE A 382 -3.94 -17.83 -19.63
CA ILE A 382 -3.15 -16.62 -19.37
C ILE A 382 -1.66 -16.88 -19.60
N ASP A 383 -1.17 -18.00 -19.06
CA ASP A 383 0.23 -18.42 -19.16
C ASP A 383 0.70 -18.52 -20.61
N GLU A 384 -0.08 -19.23 -21.43
CA GLU A 384 0.21 -19.50 -22.83
C GLU A 384 0.04 -18.25 -23.71
N SER A 385 -0.97 -17.42 -23.44
CA SER A 385 -1.30 -16.26 -24.28
C SER A 385 -0.42 -15.04 -24.00
N LEU A 386 0.07 -14.89 -22.77
CA LEU A 386 0.81 -13.71 -22.34
C LEU A 386 2.32 -13.90 -22.30
N ARG A 387 2.81 -15.13 -22.08
CA ARG A 387 4.25 -15.41 -22.21
C ARG A 387 4.68 -15.10 -23.63
N THR A 388 5.59 -14.15 -23.69
CA THR A 388 6.32 -13.64 -24.85
C THR A 388 6.37 -14.60 -26.04
N ARG A 389 5.88 -14.08 -27.17
CA ARG A 389 6.18 -14.61 -28.50
C ARG A 389 7.70 -14.59 -28.69
N PRO A 390 8.33 -15.66 -29.19
CA PRO A 390 9.74 -15.60 -29.55
C PRO A 390 9.92 -14.43 -30.52
N ASN A 391 10.77 -13.45 -30.16
CA ASN A 391 11.16 -12.23 -30.89
C ASN A 391 10.53 -10.87 -30.50
N ALA A 392 9.72 -10.76 -29.44
CA ALA A 392 9.32 -9.44 -28.94
C ALA A 392 10.46 -8.77 -28.14
N ALA A 393 10.84 -7.52 -28.46
CA ALA A 393 11.81 -6.76 -27.69
C ALA A 393 11.25 -6.40 -26.30
N TYR A 394 12.11 -6.39 -25.28
CA TYR A 394 11.72 -5.89 -23.95
C TYR A 394 11.34 -4.41 -24.03
N SER A 395 10.24 -4.06 -23.38
CA SER A 395 9.81 -2.67 -23.19
C SER A 395 9.25 -2.50 -21.78
N PRO A 396 9.66 -1.45 -21.04
CA PRO A 396 9.13 -1.14 -19.70
C PRO A 396 7.79 -0.39 -19.74
N ASP A 397 7.18 -0.21 -20.92
CA ASP A 397 5.89 0.48 -21.04
C ASP A 397 4.76 -0.21 -20.23
N PRO A 398 3.71 0.52 -19.83
CA PRO A 398 2.63 0.01 -18.98
C PRO A 398 1.96 -1.25 -19.53
N ILE A 399 1.73 -1.34 -20.85
CA ILE A 399 1.08 -2.50 -21.49
C ILE A 399 1.97 -3.74 -21.36
N SER A 400 3.24 -3.60 -21.71
CA SER A 400 4.21 -4.69 -21.64
C SER A 400 4.45 -5.15 -20.19
N THR A 401 4.50 -4.21 -19.25
CA THR A 401 4.63 -4.47 -17.81
C THR A 401 3.40 -5.20 -17.26
N GLY A 402 2.19 -4.74 -17.59
CA GLY A 402 0.94 -5.40 -17.19
C GLY A 402 0.86 -6.85 -17.69
N ARG A 403 1.26 -7.10 -18.94
CA ARG A 403 1.33 -8.46 -19.52
C ARG A 403 2.29 -9.37 -18.74
N ARG A 404 3.52 -8.90 -18.46
CA ARG A 404 4.50 -9.67 -17.69
C ARG A 404 4.02 -9.92 -16.26
N SER A 405 3.42 -8.92 -15.62
CA SER A 405 2.86 -9.04 -14.27
C SER A 405 1.83 -10.18 -14.19
N LEU A 406 0.85 -10.18 -15.11
CA LEU A 406 -0.20 -11.21 -15.13
C LEU A 406 0.35 -12.60 -15.50
N ALA A 407 1.27 -12.69 -16.48
CA ALA A 407 1.92 -13.95 -16.85
C ALA A 407 2.76 -14.53 -15.71
N ASN A 408 3.49 -13.69 -14.98
CA ASN A 408 4.32 -14.10 -13.86
C ASN A 408 3.47 -14.50 -12.64
N LEU A 409 2.33 -13.85 -12.41
CA LEU A 409 1.35 -14.29 -11.41
C LEU A 409 0.79 -15.68 -11.75
N ALA A 410 0.34 -15.87 -12.99
CA ALA A 410 -0.20 -17.15 -13.45
C ALA A 410 0.84 -18.28 -13.35
N GLN A 411 2.09 -18.00 -13.77
CA GLN A 411 3.22 -18.92 -13.58
C GLN A 411 3.32 -19.43 -12.16
N HIS A 412 3.32 -18.46 -11.24
CA HIS A 412 3.65 -18.71 -9.87
C HIS A 412 2.54 -19.57 -9.25
N TRP A 413 1.28 -19.28 -9.57
CA TRP A 413 0.15 -20.08 -9.11
C TRP A 413 0.20 -21.50 -9.68
N LEU A 414 0.43 -21.66 -10.99
CA LEU A 414 0.60 -22.98 -11.60
C LEU A 414 1.75 -23.78 -10.97
N ALA A 415 2.83 -23.11 -10.57
CA ALA A 415 3.92 -23.75 -9.83
C ALA A 415 3.47 -24.22 -8.44
N LEU A 416 2.74 -23.39 -7.69
CA LEU A 416 2.22 -23.75 -6.36
C LEU A 416 1.24 -24.93 -6.41
N SER A 417 0.42 -25.03 -7.46
CA SER A 417 -0.52 -26.15 -7.63
C SER A 417 0.14 -27.40 -8.22
N GLY A 418 1.43 -27.36 -8.55
CA GLY A 418 2.15 -28.49 -9.16
C GLY A 418 1.86 -28.72 -10.63
N GLU A 419 1.09 -27.83 -11.28
CA GLU A 419 0.77 -27.89 -12.71
C GLU A 419 1.95 -27.47 -13.59
N LEU A 420 2.87 -26.68 -13.01
CA LEU A 420 4.12 -26.29 -13.65
C LEU A 420 5.32 -26.83 -12.84
N PRO A 421 5.99 -27.89 -13.32
CA PRO A 421 7.08 -28.53 -12.57
C PRO A 421 8.32 -27.63 -12.49
N SER A 422 9.13 -27.83 -11.44
CA SER A 422 10.37 -27.08 -11.20
C SER A 422 11.37 -27.17 -12.36
N SER A 423 11.42 -28.31 -13.06
CA SER A 423 12.28 -28.49 -14.25
C SER A 423 11.90 -27.56 -15.41
N GLU A 424 10.60 -27.35 -15.65
CA GLU A 424 10.12 -26.41 -16.67
C GLU A 424 10.33 -24.95 -16.23
N LEU A 425 10.11 -24.65 -14.94
CA LEU A 425 10.48 -23.34 -14.37
C LEU A 425 11.98 -23.07 -14.55
N PHE A 426 12.84 -24.05 -14.32
CA PHE A 426 14.28 -23.89 -14.50
C PHE A 426 14.65 -23.59 -15.96
N VAL A 427 14.00 -24.24 -16.93
CA VAL A 427 14.14 -23.91 -18.36
C VAL A 427 13.69 -22.47 -18.62
N ARG A 428 12.56 -22.04 -18.07
CA ARG A 428 12.04 -20.66 -18.19
C ARG A 428 13.02 -19.65 -17.59
N PHE A 429 13.60 -19.93 -16.42
CA PHE A 429 14.61 -19.10 -15.78
C PHE A 429 15.83 -18.89 -16.68
N ARG A 430 16.34 -19.97 -17.28
CA ARG A 430 17.50 -19.92 -18.19
C ARG A 430 17.20 -19.15 -19.48
N ARG A 431 15.96 -19.23 -19.98
CA ARG A 431 15.54 -18.59 -21.24
C ARG A 431 15.04 -17.15 -21.07
N ALA A 432 14.73 -16.72 -19.84
CA ALA A 432 14.17 -15.40 -19.57
C ALA A 432 15.07 -14.29 -20.16
N ALA A 433 14.53 -13.50 -21.09
CA ALA A 433 15.28 -12.49 -21.83
C ALA A 433 15.44 -11.15 -21.07
N ASN A 434 14.73 -10.98 -19.96
CA ASN A 434 14.76 -9.79 -19.12
C ASN A 434 14.79 -10.18 -17.63
N MET A 435 15.13 -9.22 -16.76
CA MET A 435 15.27 -9.47 -15.33
C MET A 435 13.92 -9.64 -14.61
N THR A 436 12.84 -9.02 -15.11
CA THR A 436 11.49 -9.14 -14.52
C THR A 436 11.04 -10.58 -14.49
N ASP A 437 11.03 -11.23 -15.67
CA ASP A 437 10.61 -12.62 -15.78
C ASP A 437 11.61 -13.55 -15.08
N ARG A 438 12.91 -13.26 -15.19
CA ARG A 438 13.95 -14.09 -14.57
C ARG A 438 13.84 -14.14 -13.04
N ILE A 439 13.64 -12.99 -12.39
CA ILE A 439 13.45 -12.93 -10.94
C ILE A 439 12.11 -13.56 -10.53
N ALA A 440 11.03 -13.33 -11.28
CA ALA A 440 9.74 -13.94 -10.98
C ALA A 440 9.79 -15.48 -11.01
N VAL A 441 10.51 -16.05 -12.00
CA VAL A 441 10.74 -17.51 -12.07
C VAL A 441 11.63 -17.98 -10.93
N LEU A 442 12.70 -17.25 -10.60
CA LEU A 442 13.58 -17.59 -9.49
C LEU A 442 12.82 -17.60 -8.15
N GLN A 443 11.92 -16.63 -7.94
CA GLN A 443 11.05 -16.59 -6.76
C GLN A 443 10.14 -17.81 -6.69
N ALA A 444 9.52 -18.22 -7.80
CA ALA A 444 8.68 -19.42 -7.82
C ALA A 444 9.47 -20.70 -7.50
N LEU A 445 10.69 -20.84 -8.04
CA LEU A 445 11.59 -21.96 -7.74
C LEU A 445 11.97 -22.01 -6.25
N VAL A 446 12.36 -20.86 -5.69
CA VAL A 446 12.78 -20.72 -4.30
C VAL A 446 11.61 -20.92 -3.33
N GLU A 447 10.42 -20.45 -3.68
CA GLU A 447 9.21 -20.67 -2.87
C GLU A 447 8.78 -22.15 -2.86
N GLY A 448 8.96 -22.85 -3.98
CA GLY A 448 8.70 -24.29 -4.07
C GLY A 448 9.75 -25.18 -3.39
N ASP A 449 10.85 -24.63 -2.87
CA ASP A 449 11.97 -25.35 -2.24
C ASP A 449 12.48 -26.54 -3.07
N SER A 450 12.55 -26.36 -4.39
CA SER A 450 12.97 -27.39 -5.35
C SER A 450 14.49 -27.54 -5.44
N ASP A 451 14.96 -28.72 -5.86
CA ASP A 451 16.40 -28.94 -6.14
C ASP A 451 16.92 -27.93 -7.19
N GLU A 452 16.12 -27.66 -8.23
CA GLU A 452 16.46 -26.68 -9.26
C GLU A 452 16.57 -25.24 -8.73
N ALA A 453 16.01 -24.93 -7.56
CA ALA A 453 16.16 -23.61 -6.94
C ALA A 453 17.61 -23.34 -6.54
N ALA A 454 18.33 -24.35 -6.03
CA ALA A 454 19.73 -24.23 -5.67
C ALA A 454 20.59 -23.94 -6.91
N ASP A 455 20.36 -24.70 -7.99
CA ASP A 455 21.07 -24.51 -9.27
C ASP A 455 20.75 -23.14 -9.88
N ALA A 456 19.49 -22.69 -9.82
CA ALA A 456 19.09 -21.38 -10.32
C ALA A 456 19.75 -20.23 -9.55
N LEU A 457 19.88 -20.37 -8.22
CA LEU A 457 20.60 -19.39 -7.38
C LEU A 457 22.08 -19.33 -7.72
N VAL A 458 22.74 -20.46 -7.95
CA VAL A 458 24.14 -20.52 -8.39
C VAL A 458 24.30 -19.86 -9.76
N LEU A 459 23.50 -20.25 -10.75
CA LEU A 459 23.56 -19.68 -12.10
C LEU A 459 23.26 -18.18 -12.12
N TYR A 460 22.31 -17.70 -11.31
CA TYR A 460 22.06 -16.27 -11.18
C TYR A 460 23.31 -15.55 -10.65
N LEU A 461 23.95 -16.10 -9.61
CA LEU A 461 25.13 -15.50 -9.00
C LEU A 461 26.31 -15.48 -9.96
N GLU A 462 26.52 -16.54 -10.75
CA GLU A 462 27.56 -16.59 -11.78
C GLU A 462 27.35 -15.52 -12.86
N GLN A 463 26.12 -15.33 -13.32
CA GLN A 463 25.81 -14.39 -14.39
C GLN A 463 25.75 -12.94 -13.93
N PHE A 464 25.23 -12.69 -12.72
CA PHE A 464 24.90 -11.34 -12.25
C PHE A 464 25.60 -10.92 -10.96
N GLY A 465 26.40 -11.78 -10.33
CA GLY A 465 27.09 -11.49 -9.07
C GLY A 465 28.18 -10.41 -9.16
N GLY A 466 28.51 -9.97 -10.38
CA GLY A 466 29.32 -8.77 -10.64
C GLY A 466 28.54 -7.46 -10.64
N HIS A 467 27.19 -7.50 -10.69
CA HIS A 467 26.33 -6.34 -10.75
C HIS A 467 25.66 -6.07 -9.38
N PRO A 468 26.04 -4.99 -8.66
CA PRO A 468 25.63 -4.78 -7.26
C PRO A 468 24.11 -4.82 -7.01
N LEU A 469 23.32 -4.16 -7.86
CA LEU A 469 21.86 -4.09 -7.72
C LEU A 469 21.16 -5.40 -8.10
N ALA A 470 21.70 -6.14 -9.08
CA ALA A 470 21.17 -7.46 -9.43
C ALA A 470 21.46 -8.47 -8.32
N LEU A 471 22.62 -8.34 -7.66
CA LEU A 471 22.98 -9.14 -6.50
C LEU A 471 22.09 -8.82 -5.29
N ASP A 472 21.66 -7.57 -5.08
CA ASP A 472 20.68 -7.23 -4.02
C ASP A 472 19.38 -8.04 -4.19
N LYS A 473 18.87 -8.15 -5.42
CA LYS A 473 17.68 -8.97 -5.71
C LYS A 473 17.90 -10.44 -5.39
N TRP A 474 19.08 -10.98 -5.69
CA TRP A 474 19.44 -12.36 -5.36
C TRP A 474 19.43 -12.64 -3.86
N PHE A 475 19.89 -11.70 -3.04
CA PHE A 475 19.78 -11.80 -1.59
C PHE A 475 18.32 -11.73 -1.14
N THR A 476 17.56 -10.75 -1.64
CA THR A 476 16.16 -10.54 -1.25
C THR A 476 15.30 -11.76 -1.53
N VAL A 477 15.38 -12.35 -2.73
CA VAL A 477 14.59 -13.55 -3.09
C VAL A 477 14.80 -14.69 -2.09
N GLN A 478 16.02 -14.87 -1.58
CA GLN A 478 16.33 -15.94 -0.64
C GLN A 478 15.80 -15.65 0.77
N VAL A 479 15.85 -14.42 1.26
CA VAL A 479 15.44 -14.12 2.64
C VAL A 479 13.93 -13.92 2.79
N THR A 480 13.23 -13.64 1.69
CA THR A 480 11.76 -13.54 1.64
C THR A 480 11.08 -14.87 1.31
N MET A 481 11.84 -15.98 1.25
CA MET A 481 11.28 -17.31 1.02
C MET A 481 10.29 -17.71 2.11
N THR A 482 9.29 -18.53 1.76
CA THR A 482 8.22 -18.89 2.68
C THR A 482 8.53 -20.09 3.59
N SER A 483 9.67 -20.75 3.36
CA SER A 483 10.16 -21.91 4.12
C SER A 483 10.54 -21.57 5.56
N GLU A 484 10.38 -22.53 6.47
CA GLU A 484 10.81 -22.43 7.88
C GLU A 484 12.33 -22.24 8.03
N THR A 485 13.09 -22.57 6.98
CA THR A 485 14.55 -22.43 6.91
C THR A 485 15.02 -21.01 6.58
N ALA A 486 14.11 -20.05 6.35
CA ALA A 486 14.45 -18.68 5.97
C ALA A 486 15.48 -18.02 6.91
N LEU A 487 15.36 -18.23 8.23
CA LEU A 487 16.34 -17.68 9.19
C LEU A 487 17.73 -18.31 9.03
N LEU A 488 17.81 -19.61 8.76
CA LEU A 488 19.10 -20.28 8.48
C LEU A 488 19.74 -19.71 7.23
N ARG A 489 18.92 -19.45 6.20
CA ARG A 489 19.37 -18.79 4.97
C ARG A 489 19.90 -17.39 5.25
N VAL A 490 19.21 -16.58 6.05
CA VAL A 490 19.69 -15.26 6.48
C VAL A 490 21.04 -15.36 7.16
N LYS A 491 21.17 -16.21 8.19
CA LYS A 491 22.43 -16.41 8.92
C LYS A 491 23.58 -16.83 7.99
N SER A 492 23.30 -17.69 6.99
CA SER A 492 24.29 -18.08 5.96
C SER A 492 24.64 -16.93 5.00
N LEU A 493 23.70 -16.06 4.67
CA LEU A 493 23.96 -14.94 3.74
C LEU A 493 24.76 -13.81 4.42
N LEU A 494 24.63 -13.63 5.73
CA LEU A 494 25.43 -12.67 6.49
C LEU A 494 26.93 -13.01 6.50
N THR A 495 27.29 -14.28 6.30
CA THR A 495 28.69 -14.73 6.20
C THR A 495 29.15 -14.91 4.75
N HIS A 496 28.28 -14.65 3.77
CA HIS A 496 28.58 -14.85 2.37
C HIS A 496 29.65 -13.83 1.90
N PRO A 497 30.64 -14.20 1.06
CA PRO A 497 31.72 -13.30 0.64
C PRO A 497 31.26 -12.04 -0.12
N LYS A 498 30.06 -12.10 -0.72
CA LYS A 498 29.44 -10.96 -1.42
C LYS A 498 28.54 -10.09 -0.52
N PHE A 499 28.38 -10.46 0.74
CA PHE A 499 27.69 -9.63 1.73
C PHE A 499 28.69 -8.67 2.38
N ASP A 500 28.39 -7.39 2.25
CA ASP A 500 29.16 -6.28 2.79
C ASP A 500 28.24 -5.43 3.66
N VAL A 501 28.46 -5.52 4.97
CA VAL A 501 27.71 -4.78 5.98
C VAL A 501 27.92 -3.27 5.92
N THR A 502 28.98 -2.78 5.27
CA THR A 502 29.24 -1.35 5.11
C THR A 502 28.37 -0.73 4.01
N ASN A 503 27.79 -1.55 3.13
CA ASN A 503 26.89 -1.12 2.07
C ASN A 503 25.43 -1.14 2.55
N PRO A 504 24.76 0.02 2.68
CA PRO A 504 23.37 0.08 3.17
C PRO A 504 22.38 -0.70 2.31
N ASN A 505 22.57 -0.75 0.99
CA ASN A 505 21.67 -1.49 0.09
C ASN A 505 21.81 -3.00 0.34
N ARG A 506 23.04 -3.47 0.56
CA ARG A 506 23.31 -4.87 0.88
C ARG A 506 22.68 -5.28 2.21
N VAL A 507 22.82 -4.46 3.24
CA VAL A 507 22.15 -4.66 4.55
C VAL A 507 20.63 -4.70 4.38
N ARG A 508 20.04 -3.76 3.65
CA ARG A 508 18.58 -3.76 3.37
C ARG A 508 18.14 -4.99 2.61
N SER A 509 18.92 -5.46 1.63
CA SER A 509 18.56 -6.60 0.78
C SER A 509 18.49 -7.94 1.53
N VAL A 510 19.16 -8.05 2.69
CA VAL A 510 19.18 -9.25 3.55
C VAL A 510 18.36 -9.00 4.83
N LEU A 511 18.85 -8.11 5.70
CA LEU A 511 18.25 -7.88 7.02
C LEU A 511 16.95 -7.09 6.92
N GLY A 512 16.96 -6.00 6.14
CA GLY A 512 15.76 -5.18 5.95
C GLY A 512 14.59 -5.96 5.33
N ALA A 513 14.88 -6.72 4.28
CA ALA A 513 13.92 -7.58 3.61
C ALA A 513 13.42 -8.69 4.55
N PHE A 514 14.29 -9.35 5.31
CA PHE A 514 13.86 -10.38 6.26
C PHE A 514 12.95 -9.82 7.36
N PHE A 515 13.37 -8.74 8.03
CA PHE A 515 12.64 -8.15 9.15
C PHE A 515 11.26 -7.61 8.76
N HIS A 516 11.13 -7.02 7.57
CA HIS A 516 9.89 -6.35 7.17
C HIS A 516 9.02 -7.16 6.21
N GLN A 517 9.58 -8.09 5.42
CA GLN A 517 8.84 -8.79 4.36
C GLN A 517 8.62 -10.27 4.65
N ASN A 518 9.32 -10.87 5.61
CA ASN A 518 9.12 -12.28 5.99
C ASN A 518 8.50 -12.39 7.39
N LEU A 519 7.22 -12.01 7.51
CA LEU A 519 6.52 -11.89 8.80
C LEU A 519 6.65 -13.17 9.67
N PRO A 520 6.33 -14.39 9.20
CA PRO A 520 6.46 -15.59 10.03
C PRO A 520 7.92 -16.00 10.25
N GLY A 521 8.80 -15.77 9.26
CA GLY A 521 10.22 -16.10 9.36
C GLY A 521 10.95 -15.23 10.39
N PHE A 522 10.60 -13.95 10.48
CA PHE A 522 11.14 -13.02 11.47
C PHE A 522 10.52 -13.25 12.84
N HIS A 523 9.19 -13.36 12.92
CA HIS A 523 8.46 -13.59 14.15
C HIS A 523 8.31 -15.07 14.46
N ARG A 524 9.42 -15.81 14.53
CA ARG A 524 9.41 -17.22 14.95
C ARG A 524 9.00 -17.36 16.41
N ALA A 525 8.35 -18.48 16.74
CA ALA A 525 7.88 -18.76 18.09
C ALA A 525 9.01 -19.03 19.10
N ASP A 526 10.24 -19.25 18.65
CA ASP A 526 11.44 -19.45 19.47
C ASP A 526 12.16 -18.13 19.82
N GLY A 527 11.82 -17.03 19.15
CA GLY A 527 12.44 -15.72 19.36
C GLY A 527 13.80 -15.51 18.70
N GLU A 528 14.30 -16.48 17.92
CA GLU A 528 15.63 -16.40 17.28
C GLU A 528 15.74 -15.24 16.28
N GLY A 529 14.64 -14.87 15.62
CA GLY A 529 14.59 -13.68 14.76
C GLY A 529 14.82 -12.39 15.55
N TYR A 530 14.31 -12.30 16.79
CA TYR A 530 14.47 -11.14 17.65
C TYR A 530 15.88 -11.04 18.25
N ALA A 531 16.48 -12.19 18.57
CA ALA A 531 17.88 -12.26 18.98
C ALA A 531 18.81 -11.75 17.86
N LEU A 532 18.60 -12.23 16.62
CA LEU A 532 19.31 -11.72 15.45
C LEU A 532 19.09 -10.21 15.26
N TRP A 533 17.85 -9.74 15.40
CA TRP A 533 17.54 -8.32 15.28
C TRP A 533 18.29 -7.48 16.31
N ALA A 534 18.31 -7.87 17.58
CA ALA A 534 18.99 -7.12 18.64
C ALA A 534 20.50 -7.02 18.37
N GLU A 535 21.12 -8.15 17.99
CA GLU A 535 22.54 -8.20 17.61
C GLU A 535 22.84 -7.25 16.44
N GLN A 536 22.06 -7.36 15.36
CA GLN A 536 22.33 -6.62 14.14
C GLN A 536 22.00 -5.14 14.26
N VAL A 537 20.94 -4.75 14.98
CA VAL A 537 20.61 -3.34 15.24
C VAL A 537 21.77 -2.67 15.99
N LEU A 538 22.27 -3.29 17.06
CA LEU A 538 23.41 -2.75 17.81
C LEU A 538 24.68 -2.69 16.95
N ALA A 539 24.97 -3.73 16.17
CA ALA A 539 26.14 -3.77 15.31
C ALA A 539 26.10 -2.71 14.19
N ILE A 540 24.93 -2.48 13.60
CA ILE A 540 24.73 -1.46 12.58
C ILE A 540 24.78 -0.07 13.22
N ASP A 541 24.23 0.12 14.42
CA ASP A 541 24.17 1.42 15.11
C ASP A 541 25.56 2.03 15.29
N ARG A 542 26.57 1.22 15.63
CA ARG A 542 27.97 1.64 15.76
C ARG A 542 28.57 2.23 14.49
N ARG A 543 27.98 1.95 13.33
CA ARG A 543 28.51 2.33 12.00
C ARG A 543 27.62 3.32 11.28
N ASN A 544 26.30 3.13 11.40
CA ASN A 544 25.28 3.86 10.66
C ASN A 544 23.98 3.87 11.47
N SER A 545 23.89 4.83 12.41
CA SER A 545 22.73 5.00 13.30
C SER A 545 21.42 5.17 12.53
N GLN A 546 21.45 5.87 11.39
CA GLN A 546 20.26 6.07 10.55
C GLN A 546 19.75 4.77 9.91
N LEU A 547 20.64 3.89 9.48
CA LEU A 547 20.23 2.58 8.98
C LEU A 547 19.71 1.71 10.11
N ALA A 548 20.38 1.74 11.27
CA ALA A 548 19.97 1.00 12.46
C ALA A 548 18.59 1.43 12.96
N SER A 549 18.29 2.73 13.00
CA SER A 549 16.99 3.23 13.45
C SER A 549 15.87 2.73 12.54
N ARG A 550 16.07 2.71 11.22
CA ARG A 550 15.10 2.11 10.28
C ARG A 550 14.92 0.60 10.50
N MET A 551 15.98 -0.13 10.81
CA MET A 551 15.86 -1.56 11.14
C MET A 551 15.18 -1.79 12.49
N ALA A 552 15.38 -0.88 13.45
CA ALA A 552 14.79 -0.98 14.77
C ALA A 552 13.26 -0.92 14.73
N ARG A 553 12.70 -0.17 13.77
CA ARG A 553 11.26 -0.01 13.56
C ARG A 553 10.52 -1.31 13.22
N ALA A 554 11.22 -2.38 12.86
CA ALA A 554 10.62 -3.70 12.66
C ALA A 554 9.89 -4.25 13.90
N LEU A 555 10.21 -3.74 15.10
CA LEU A 555 9.53 -4.11 16.35
C LEU A 555 8.59 -3.03 16.90
N ASP A 556 8.29 -1.95 16.15
CA ASP A 556 7.39 -0.85 16.62
C ASP A 556 6.00 -1.36 17.05
N ARG A 557 5.55 -2.48 16.47
CA ARG A 557 4.20 -3.05 16.65
C ARG A 557 4.19 -4.29 17.54
N TRP A 558 5.18 -4.44 18.42
CA TRP A 558 5.35 -5.63 19.27
C TRP A 558 4.17 -5.93 20.20
N ASP A 559 3.42 -4.90 20.60
CA ASP A 559 2.31 -5.00 21.53
C ASP A 559 1.07 -5.69 20.96
N ARG A 560 0.98 -5.79 19.62
CA ARG A 560 -0.11 -6.41 18.85
C ARG A 560 0.00 -7.92 18.73
N PHE A 561 1.16 -8.49 19.00
CA PHE A 561 1.40 -9.92 18.84
C PHE A 561 0.85 -10.73 20.01
N GLU A 562 0.63 -12.03 19.78
CA GLU A 562 0.26 -12.96 20.84
C GLU A 562 1.26 -12.96 22.03
N PRO A 563 0.82 -13.30 23.26
CA PRO A 563 1.59 -13.06 24.48
C PRO A 563 3.03 -13.57 24.50
N LYS A 564 3.32 -14.72 23.87
CA LYS A 564 4.67 -15.30 23.86
C LYS A 564 5.62 -14.45 23.01
N ARG A 565 5.27 -14.16 21.76
CA ARG A 565 6.08 -13.29 20.89
C ARG A 565 6.19 -11.88 21.44
N LYS A 566 5.09 -11.34 21.99
CA LYS A 566 5.09 -10.04 22.65
C LYS A 566 6.16 -9.95 23.75
N ALA A 567 6.23 -10.97 24.62
CA ALA A 567 7.25 -11.02 25.68
C ALA A 567 8.67 -11.11 25.11
N LEU A 568 8.90 -11.94 24.09
CA LEU A 568 10.22 -12.10 23.48
C LEU A 568 10.70 -10.83 22.75
N MET A 569 9.80 -10.14 22.03
CA MET A 569 10.11 -8.85 21.38
C MET A 569 10.44 -7.79 22.42
N ARG A 570 9.68 -7.73 23.52
CA ARG A 570 9.97 -6.82 24.64
C ARG A 570 11.37 -7.07 25.22
N THR A 571 11.76 -8.32 25.44
CA THR A 571 13.11 -8.66 25.90
C THR A 571 14.19 -8.18 24.93
N ALA A 572 13.99 -8.33 23.62
CA ALA A 572 14.92 -7.83 22.62
C ALA A 572 15.01 -6.29 22.62
N LEU A 573 13.87 -5.59 22.73
CA LEU A 573 13.83 -4.13 22.87
C LEU A 573 14.57 -3.66 24.14
N GLU A 574 14.33 -4.31 25.29
CA GLU A 574 14.99 -4.01 26.56
C GLU A 574 16.51 -4.29 26.48
N GLN A 575 16.91 -5.34 25.77
CA GLN A 575 18.33 -5.62 25.50
C GLN A 575 18.99 -4.47 24.74
N VAL A 576 18.38 -4.01 23.63
CA VAL A 576 18.92 -2.88 22.85
C VAL A 576 18.90 -1.59 23.69
N ALA A 577 17.85 -1.34 24.47
CA ALA A 577 17.72 -0.17 25.34
C ALA A 577 18.82 -0.12 26.43
N SER A 578 19.30 -1.28 26.89
CA SER A 578 20.33 -1.38 27.92
C SER A 578 21.74 -1.00 27.43
N ASP A 579 21.93 -0.85 26.11
CA ASP A 579 23.22 -0.50 25.54
C ASP A 579 23.61 0.95 25.85
N ALA A 580 24.69 1.14 26.60
CA ALA A 580 25.13 2.45 27.05
C ALA A 580 25.63 3.36 25.91
N GLN A 581 26.01 2.79 24.77
CA GLN A 581 26.56 3.50 23.60
C GLN A 581 25.51 3.69 22.49
N LEU A 582 24.23 3.39 22.74
CA LEU A 582 23.15 3.53 21.76
C LEU A 582 23.02 4.98 21.28
N SER A 583 23.02 5.16 19.96
CA SER A 583 22.86 6.47 19.30
C SER A 583 21.52 7.16 19.64
N SER A 584 21.43 8.47 19.42
CA SER A 584 20.17 9.21 19.57
C SER A 584 19.08 8.68 18.62
N ASP A 585 19.44 8.38 17.37
CA ASP A 585 18.51 7.87 16.36
C ASP A 585 17.80 6.60 16.81
N VAL A 586 18.56 5.60 17.30
CA VAL A 586 17.99 4.32 17.74
C VAL A 586 17.35 4.45 19.13
N ARG A 587 17.95 5.23 20.03
CA ARG A 587 17.39 5.45 21.37
C ARG A 587 16.00 6.06 21.31
N GLU A 588 15.75 7.01 20.41
CA GLU A 588 14.40 7.59 20.23
C GLU A 588 13.37 6.51 19.89
N VAL A 589 13.65 5.66 18.89
CA VAL A 589 12.76 4.59 18.44
C VAL A 589 12.48 3.59 19.56
N ILE A 590 13.54 3.09 20.22
CA ILE A 590 13.40 2.07 21.28
C ILE A 590 12.67 2.62 22.50
N THR A 591 12.96 3.86 22.89
CA THR A 591 12.30 4.49 24.05
C THR A 591 10.81 4.67 23.78
N LYS A 592 10.44 5.16 22.58
CA LYS A 592 9.04 5.29 22.18
C LYS A 592 8.36 3.93 22.09
N ALA A 593 9.03 2.89 21.59
CA ALA A 593 8.45 1.56 21.50
C ALA A 593 8.18 0.90 22.87
N LEU A 594 9.00 1.18 23.89
CA LEU A 594 8.85 0.62 25.24
C LEU A 594 7.91 1.43 26.15
N GLY A 595 7.71 2.72 25.85
CA GLY A 595 6.84 3.63 26.59
C GLY A 595 5.38 3.49 26.18
#